data_AF-A0A938E6W4-F1
#
_entry.id   AF-A0A938E6W4-F1
#
_cell.length_a   1.000
_cell.length_b   1.000
_cell.length_c   1.000
_cell.angle_alpha   90.00
_cell.angle_beta   90.00
_cell.angle_gamma   90.00
#
_symmetry.space_group_name_H-M   'P 1'
#
loop_
_entity.id
_entity.type
_entity.pdbx_description
1 polymer ?
#
loop_
_entity_poly.entity_id
_entity_poly.type
_entity_poly.pdbx_seq_one_letter_code
_entity_poly.pdbx_strand_id
1 'polypeptide(L)'
;MSLSFDRRLASGRAALRATPRLELGCRRSSVSGTSPSQTGMEDPRDLVESIPLFERAFAFIDLCGFTSFISSSGEHAAIDALNAFRVLTRDIATRRGVRIAKWLGDGAMLVGVEVGPAIAAAAELIARYEGQPLALRGGIAHGWVLLFEGDDYIGRPANLAARLCDAARPGELLAVGYPASTLPPWMQVLGTRSLTLRGVGRIRRVQRLGLDPDVELF
;
A
#
# COMPACT_ATOMS: atom_id res chain seq x y z
N MET A 1 18.83 -42.11 37.41
CA MET A 1 19.07 -43.05 36.29
C MET A 1 19.69 -42.27 35.17
N SER A 2 21.01 -42.41 35.04
CA SER A 2 21.87 -41.75 34.05
C SER A 2 22.07 -42.72 32.89
N LEU A 3 21.91 -42.28 31.65
CA LEU A 3 22.37 -42.99 30.46
C LEU A 3 23.09 -42.00 29.54
N SER A 4 24.41 -41.98 29.68
CA SER A 4 25.38 -41.50 28.69
C SER A 4 25.67 -42.62 27.69
N PHE A 5 25.79 -42.31 26.40
CA PHE A 5 26.50 -43.09 25.36
C PHE A 5 26.39 -42.29 24.04
N ASP A 6 27.35 -42.11 23.15
CA ASP A 6 28.81 -42.25 23.12
C ASP A 6 29.26 -41.45 21.86
N ARG A 7 30.43 -40.82 21.93
CA ARG A 7 31.08 -40.04 20.86
C ARG A 7 32.10 -40.93 20.15
N ARG A 8 31.99 -41.17 18.84
CA ARG A 8 33.11 -41.44 17.91
C ARG A 8 32.76 -40.87 16.54
N LEU A 9 33.43 -39.83 16.03
CA LEU A 9 34.73 -39.81 15.32
C LEU A 9 34.73 -40.53 13.95
N ALA A 10 34.58 -39.74 12.90
CA ALA A 10 35.19 -39.90 11.56
C ALA A 10 35.22 -38.49 10.93
N SER A 11 36.34 -37.74 10.98
CA SER A 11 37.51 -37.81 10.09
C SER A 11 37.14 -37.72 8.60
N GLY A 12 37.25 -36.51 8.05
CA GLY A 12 37.09 -36.21 6.63
C GLY A 12 37.68 -34.83 6.31
N ARG A 13 39.01 -34.74 6.27
CA ARG A 13 39.76 -33.60 5.71
C ARG A 13 39.55 -33.57 4.20
N ALA A 14 39.07 -32.45 3.64
CA ALA A 14 39.46 -32.03 2.29
C ALA A 14 39.18 -30.54 2.03
N ALA A 15 40.27 -29.82 1.80
CA ALA A 15 40.44 -28.64 0.94
C ALA A 15 39.62 -27.36 1.22
N LEU A 16 40.27 -26.42 1.93
CA LEU A 16 40.13 -24.99 1.66
C LEU A 16 40.40 -24.75 0.17
N ARG A 17 39.41 -24.22 -0.56
CA ARG A 17 39.65 -23.54 -1.84
C ARG A 17 39.38 -22.06 -1.67
N ALA A 18 40.38 -21.30 -2.11
CA ALA A 18 40.49 -19.86 -2.00
C ALA A 18 39.34 -19.12 -2.68
N THR A 19 38.89 -18.08 -2.01
CA THR A 19 38.04 -16.99 -2.50
C THR A 19 38.69 -16.28 -3.69
N PRO A 20 37.98 -16.07 -4.81
CA PRO A 20 38.36 -15.03 -5.76
C PRO A 20 37.77 -13.70 -5.30
N ARG A 21 38.69 -12.83 -4.88
CA ARG A 21 38.56 -11.38 -4.70
C ARG A 21 38.17 -10.77 -6.05
N LEU A 22 36.90 -10.42 -6.24
CA LEU A 22 36.46 -9.61 -7.38
C LEU A 22 36.75 -8.14 -7.03
N GLU A 23 37.95 -7.72 -7.40
CA GLU A 23 38.36 -6.32 -7.37
C GLU A 23 37.55 -5.50 -8.38
N LEU A 24 37.15 -4.33 -7.91
CA LEU A 24 36.45 -3.29 -8.65
C LEU A 24 37.26 -2.87 -9.89
N GLY A 25 36.73 -3.18 -11.07
CA GLY A 25 37.11 -2.55 -12.33
C GLY A 25 36.13 -1.46 -12.73
N CYS A 26 35.92 -0.44 -11.87
CA CYS A 26 35.21 0.77 -12.29
C CYS A 26 36.12 1.53 -13.27
N ARG A 27 35.91 1.31 -14.58
CA ARG A 27 36.48 2.18 -15.60
C ARG A 27 35.84 3.54 -15.43
N ARG A 28 36.57 4.48 -14.81
CA ARG A 28 36.28 5.91 -14.90
C ARG A 28 36.48 6.34 -16.35
N SER A 29 35.43 6.28 -17.17
CA SER A 29 35.35 7.15 -18.32
C SER A 29 35.17 8.57 -17.79
N SER A 30 36.19 9.39 -17.99
CA SER A 30 36.15 10.84 -17.83
C SER A 30 34.86 11.38 -18.45
N VAL A 31 33.94 11.88 -17.62
CA VAL A 31 32.84 12.71 -18.10
C VAL A 31 33.46 14.05 -18.48
N SER A 32 33.95 14.14 -19.71
CA SER A 32 34.09 15.42 -20.39
C SER A 32 32.68 15.96 -20.57
N GLY A 33 32.33 16.97 -19.78
CA GLY A 33 31.10 17.73 -19.97
C GLY A 33 30.99 18.16 -21.42
N THR A 34 30.09 17.51 -22.14
CA THR A 34 29.65 17.92 -23.46
C THR A 34 28.18 18.23 -23.30
N SER A 35 27.83 19.47 -23.60
CA SER A 35 26.47 19.99 -23.63
C SER A 35 25.53 18.99 -24.32
N PRO A 36 24.26 18.85 -23.90
CA PRO A 36 23.32 17.99 -24.61
C PRO A 36 23.14 18.56 -26.01
N SER A 37 23.77 17.92 -26.99
CA SER A 37 23.48 18.09 -28.41
C SER A 37 22.37 17.12 -28.79
N GLN A 38 21.26 17.17 -28.05
CA GLN A 38 20.11 16.33 -28.39
C GLN A 38 19.20 17.11 -29.31
N THR A 39 19.50 17.03 -30.60
CA THR A 39 18.50 17.21 -31.65
C THR A 39 17.42 16.16 -31.44
N GLY A 40 16.15 16.58 -31.40
CA GLY A 40 14.97 15.71 -31.25
C GLY A 40 14.74 14.76 -32.42
N MET A 41 15.72 13.91 -32.72
CA MET A 41 15.74 12.84 -33.73
C MET A 41 15.86 11.46 -33.08
N GLU A 42 15.50 11.31 -31.80
CA GLU A 42 15.37 9.99 -31.18
C GLU A 42 14.19 9.25 -31.83
N ASP A 43 14.35 7.95 -32.14
CA ASP A 43 13.25 7.15 -32.69
C ASP A 43 12.13 7.11 -31.63
N PRO A 44 10.84 7.29 -31.99
CA PRO A 44 9.74 7.22 -31.04
C PRO A 44 9.68 5.90 -30.24
N ARG A 45 10.34 4.84 -30.72
CA ARG A 45 10.50 3.56 -30.02
C ARG A 45 11.63 3.58 -28.98
N ASP A 46 12.61 4.45 -29.12
CA ASP A 46 13.72 4.62 -28.17
C ASP A 46 13.30 5.48 -26.96
N LEU A 47 12.24 6.30 -27.10
CA LEU A 47 11.57 6.99 -25.98
C LEU A 47 10.75 6.03 -25.07
N VAL A 48 10.54 4.78 -25.48
CA VAL A 48 9.72 3.79 -24.76
C VAL A 48 10.53 3.07 -23.66
N GLU A 49 11.86 3.16 -23.70
CA GLU A 49 12.77 2.75 -22.62
C GLU A 49 13.14 4.03 -21.84
N SER A 50 12.74 4.30 -20.59
CA SER A 50 12.41 3.46 -19.46
C SER A 50 11.44 4.25 -18.56
N ILE A 51 10.13 4.03 -18.66
CA ILE A 51 9.22 4.62 -17.66
C ILE A 51 9.51 3.91 -16.34
N PRO A 52 10.01 4.62 -15.30
CA PRO A 52 10.40 3.98 -14.06
C PRO A 52 9.16 3.37 -13.39
N LEU A 53 9.22 2.06 -13.13
CA LEU A 53 8.25 1.36 -12.31
C LEU A 53 8.61 1.57 -10.84
N PHE A 54 7.62 1.92 -10.04
CA PHE A 54 7.76 2.07 -8.60
C PHE A 54 6.83 1.12 -7.88
N GLU A 55 7.28 0.51 -6.80
CA GLU A 55 6.37 -0.11 -5.85
C GLU A 55 5.70 0.97 -5.00
N ARG A 56 4.37 0.94 -4.98
CA ARG A 56 3.56 1.87 -4.18
C ARG A 56 2.39 1.13 -3.55
N ALA A 57 2.04 1.59 -2.36
CA ALA A 57 0.83 1.17 -1.67
C ALA A 57 -0.28 2.18 -1.91
N PHE A 58 -1.46 1.69 -2.25
CA PHE A 58 -2.64 2.48 -2.49
C PHE A 58 -3.70 2.12 -1.46
N ALA A 59 -4.24 3.12 -0.79
CA ALA A 59 -5.42 2.97 0.06
C ALA A 59 -6.52 3.88 -0.46
N PHE A 60 -7.67 3.29 -0.75
CA PHE A 60 -8.90 4.03 -1.03
C PHE A 60 -9.74 4.01 0.23
N ILE A 61 -10.25 5.19 0.62
CA ILE A 61 -11.13 5.38 1.77
C ILE A 61 -12.35 6.16 1.30
N ASP A 62 -13.54 5.75 1.73
CA ASP A 62 -14.79 6.27 1.21
C ASP A 62 -15.89 6.36 2.29
N LEU A 63 -16.73 7.39 2.21
CA LEU A 63 -17.89 7.58 3.09
C LEU A 63 -19.06 6.73 2.62
N CYS A 64 -19.49 5.77 3.43
CA CYS A 64 -20.58 4.88 3.08
C CYS A 64 -21.91 5.62 3.02
N GLY A 65 -22.59 5.60 1.87
CA GLY A 65 -23.96 6.11 1.75
C GLY A 65 -24.06 7.64 1.69
N PHE A 66 -22.98 8.35 1.37
CA PHE A 66 -22.94 9.81 1.33
C PHE A 66 -24.04 10.43 0.45
N THR A 67 -24.31 9.85 -0.72
CA THR A 67 -25.37 10.34 -1.62
C THR A 67 -26.76 10.28 -0.97
N SER A 68 -27.08 9.18 -0.29
CA SER A 68 -28.36 9.03 0.43
C SER A 68 -28.44 9.98 1.62
N PHE A 69 -27.31 10.23 2.29
CA PHE A 69 -27.22 11.13 3.43
C PHE A 69 -27.51 12.59 3.08
N ILE A 70 -27.06 13.06 1.92
CA ILE A 70 -27.42 14.40 1.41
C ILE A 70 -28.94 14.53 1.32
N SER A 71 -29.62 13.53 0.76
CA SER A 71 -31.08 13.57 0.59
C SER A 71 -31.84 13.50 1.91
N SER A 72 -31.35 12.77 2.92
CA SER A 72 -32.03 12.59 4.21
C SER A 72 -31.75 13.70 5.23
N SER A 73 -30.52 14.22 5.24
CA SER A 73 -30.00 15.07 6.31
C SER A 73 -29.68 16.49 5.85
N GLY A 74 -29.77 16.74 4.54
CA GLY A 74 -29.53 18.05 3.93
C GLY A 74 -28.07 18.32 3.59
N GLU A 75 -27.84 19.29 2.70
CA GLU A 75 -26.52 19.61 2.17
C GLU A 75 -25.54 20.08 3.24
N HIS A 76 -25.99 20.83 4.24
CA HIS A 76 -25.11 21.39 5.28
C HIS A 76 -24.50 20.28 6.13
N ALA A 77 -25.31 19.32 6.59
CA ALA A 77 -24.83 18.17 7.36
C ALA A 77 -23.86 17.31 6.53
N ALA A 78 -24.11 17.16 5.22
CA ALA A 78 -23.22 16.43 4.33
C ALA A 78 -21.86 17.15 4.14
N ILE A 79 -21.88 18.48 4.02
CA ILE A 79 -20.67 19.31 3.95
C ILE A 79 -19.87 19.18 5.25
N ASP A 80 -20.52 19.21 6.42
CA ASP A 80 -19.86 19.06 7.71
C ASP A 80 -19.19 17.68 7.86
N ALA A 81 -19.90 16.60 7.50
CA ALA A 81 -19.34 15.25 7.50
C ALA A 81 -18.13 15.14 6.55
N LEU A 82 -18.24 15.69 5.33
CA LEU A 82 -17.15 15.71 4.36
C LEU A 82 -15.95 16.51 4.87
N ASN A 83 -16.18 17.66 5.50
CA ASN A 83 -15.12 18.48 6.08
C ASN A 83 -14.42 17.76 7.23
N ALA A 84 -15.18 17.13 8.14
CA ALA A 84 -14.62 16.33 9.23
C ALA A 84 -13.74 15.19 8.70
N PHE A 85 -14.22 14.46 7.69
CA PHE A 85 -13.44 13.40 7.03
C PHE A 85 -12.15 13.95 6.41
N ARG A 86 -12.23 15.08 5.68
CA ARG A 86 -11.07 15.69 5.02
C ARG A 86 -10.04 16.22 6.01
N VAL A 87 -10.46 16.81 7.14
CA VAL A 87 -9.57 17.27 8.20
C VAL A 87 -8.83 16.10 8.83
N LEU A 88 -9.57 15.06 9.25
CA LEU A 88 -9.00 13.87 9.86
C LEU A 88 -8.01 13.16 8.93
N THR A 89 -8.37 13.04 7.64
CA THR A 89 -7.51 12.44 6.61
C THR A 89 -6.20 13.20 6.44
N ARG A 90 -6.21 14.53 6.45
CA ARG A 90 -4.97 15.34 6.34
C ARG A 90 -4.06 15.16 7.55
N ASP A 91 -4.63 15.16 8.76
CA ASP A 91 -3.87 14.94 10.00
C ASP A 91 -3.19 13.57 9.99
N ILE A 92 -3.96 12.50 9.77
CA ILE A 92 -3.43 11.13 9.77
C ILE A 92 -2.44 10.92 8.64
N ALA A 93 -2.73 11.42 7.43
CA ALA A 93 -1.83 11.27 6.29
C ALA A 93 -0.45 11.87 6.58
N THR A 94 -0.42 13.07 7.16
CA THR A 94 0.81 13.77 7.56
C THR A 94 1.56 12.97 8.62
N ARG A 95 0.89 12.54 9.70
CA ARG A 95 1.52 11.79 10.80
C ARG A 95 2.06 10.42 10.38
N ARG A 96 1.39 9.76 9.44
CA ARG A 96 1.77 8.42 8.95
C ARG A 96 2.73 8.46 7.76
N GLY A 97 3.06 9.65 7.24
CA GLY A 97 3.96 9.78 6.10
C GLY A 97 3.38 9.21 4.80
N VAL A 98 2.05 9.30 4.62
CA VAL A 98 1.37 8.92 3.38
C VAL A 98 0.84 10.15 2.68
N ARG A 99 0.85 10.15 1.34
CA ARG A 99 0.38 11.28 0.54
C ARG A 99 -1.08 11.10 0.19
N ILE A 100 -1.88 12.16 0.28
CA ILE A 100 -3.19 12.21 -0.35
C ILE A 100 -2.94 12.48 -1.84
N ALA A 101 -3.10 11.47 -2.68
CA ALA A 101 -2.88 11.61 -4.12
C ALA A 101 -4.03 12.37 -4.79
N LYS A 102 -5.28 12.01 -4.46
CA LYS A 102 -6.47 12.71 -4.94
C LYS A 102 -7.67 12.55 -4.04
N TRP A 103 -8.52 13.56 -4.04
CA TRP A 103 -9.87 13.50 -3.47
C TRP A 103 -10.84 12.95 -4.53
N LEU A 104 -11.79 12.13 -4.10
CA LEU A 104 -12.75 11.43 -4.96
C LEU A 104 -14.17 11.80 -4.55
N GLY A 105 -14.47 13.10 -4.50
CA GLY A 105 -15.73 13.59 -3.92
C GLY A 105 -15.76 13.38 -2.40
N ASP A 106 -16.44 12.31 -1.99
CA ASP A 106 -16.62 11.80 -0.62
C ASP A 106 -15.57 10.76 -0.19
N GLY A 107 -14.72 10.32 -1.13
CA GLY A 107 -13.58 9.46 -0.85
C GLY A 107 -12.22 10.15 -0.99
N ALA A 108 -11.17 9.41 -0.65
CA ALA A 108 -9.77 9.80 -0.80
C ALA A 108 -8.93 8.62 -1.29
N MET A 109 -7.96 8.91 -2.15
CA MET A 109 -6.89 8.00 -2.54
C MET A 109 -5.60 8.42 -1.84
N LEU A 110 -5.10 7.55 -0.97
CA LEU A 110 -3.82 7.70 -0.29
C LEU A 110 -2.75 6.84 -0.98
N VAL A 111 -1.53 7.34 -1.00
CA VAL A 111 -0.36 6.66 -1.56
C VAL A 111 0.77 6.65 -0.55
N GLY A 112 1.24 5.45 -0.24
CA GLY A 112 2.43 5.20 0.58
C GLY A 112 3.58 4.66 -0.26
N VAL A 113 4.81 4.96 0.16
CA VAL A 113 6.01 4.26 -0.35
C VAL A 113 5.95 2.80 0.07
N GLU A 114 5.64 2.57 1.35
CA GLU A 114 5.49 1.24 1.95
C GLU A 114 4.02 0.95 2.27
N VAL A 115 3.68 -0.34 2.30
CA VAL A 115 2.31 -0.78 2.59
C VAL A 115 1.92 -0.65 4.06
N GLY A 116 2.86 -0.84 4.99
CA GLY A 116 2.61 -0.74 6.43
C GLY A 116 2.02 0.62 6.84
N PRO A 117 2.65 1.76 6.49
CA PRO A 117 2.10 3.09 6.74
C PRO A 117 0.74 3.34 6.08
N ALA A 118 0.51 2.83 4.87
CA ALA A 118 -0.78 2.94 4.20
C ALA A 118 -1.89 2.17 4.93
N ILE A 119 -1.59 0.97 5.41
CA ILE A 119 -2.48 0.17 6.28
C ILE A 119 -2.76 0.91 7.58
N ALA A 120 -1.73 1.43 8.24
CA ALA A 120 -1.86 2.16 9.49
C ALA A 120 -2.76 3.40 9.34
N ALA A 121 -2.55 4.19 8.28
CA ALA A 121 -3.34 5.39 8.01
C ALA A 121 -4.82 5.06 7.75
N ALA A 122 -5.08 4.08 6.90
CA ALA A 122 -6.45 3.65 6.58
C ALA A 122 -7.20 3.09 7.80
N ALA A 123 -6.54 2.26 8.60
CA ALA A 123 -7.13 1.66 9.78
C ALA A 123 -7.41 2.69 10.88
N GLU A 124 -6.47 3.62 11.12
CA GLU A 124 -6.67 4.70 12.08
C GLU A 124 -7.80 5.64 11.64
N LEU A 125 -7.91 5.92 10.34
CA LEU A 125 -9.02 6.70 9.80
C LEU A 125 -10.37 6.05 10.10
N ILE A 126 -10.51 4.77 9.77
CA ILE A 126 -11.76 4.02 10.01
C ILE A 126 -12.09 3.97 11.50
N ALA A 127 -11.11 3.68 12.36
CA ALA A 127 -11.31 3.60 13.80
C ALA A 127 -11.70 4.96 14.41
N ARG A 128 -11.00 6.05 14.07
CA ARG A 128 -11.31 7.38 14.63
C ARG A 128 -12.58 8.01 14.07
N TYR A 129 -13.09 7.50 12.96
CA TYR A 129 -14.37 7.93 12.38
C TYR A 129 -15.54 7.06 12.84
N GLU A 130 -15.31 6.08 13.71
CA GLU A 130 -16.36 5.28 14.32
C GLU A 130 -17.33 6.16 15.14
N GLY A 131 -18.62 5.84 15.09
CA GLY A 131 -19.68 6.60 15.77
C GLY A 131 -20.12 7.89 15.06
N GLN A 132 -19.48 8.27 13.95
CA GLN A 132 -19.95 9.37 13.10
C GLN A 132 -21.23 8.98 12.33
N PRO A 133 -22.02 9.95 11.84
CA PRO A 133 -23.25 9.67 11.08
C PRO A 133 -23.04 8.82 9.82
N LEU A 134 -21.84 8.89 9.23
CA LEU A 134 -21.42 8.05 8.12
C LEU A 134 -20.21 7.22 8.53
N ALA A 135 -20.22 5.94 8.17
CA ALA A 135 -19.07 5.07 8.38
C ALA A 135 -18.09 5.20 7.21
N LEU A 136 -16.80 5.04 7.51
CA LEU A 136 -15.78 4.85 6.48
C LEU A 136 -15.66 3.38 6.11
N ARG A 137 -15.28 3.13 4.86
CA ARG A 137 -14.80 1.82 4.37
C ARG A 137 -13.49 2.02 3.63
N GLY A 138 -12.71 0.94 3.45
CA GLY A 138 -11.43 1.05 2.77
C GLY A 138 -10.96 -0.20 2.03
N GLY A 139 -10.08 0.03 1.07
CA GLY A 139 -9.41 -1.01 0.28
C GLY A 139 -7.95 -0.69 0.04
N ILE A 140 -7.08 -1.69 0.20
CA ILE A 140 -5.62 -1.54 0.09
C ILE A 140 -5.02 -2.55 -0.88
N ALA A 141 -4.14 -2.07 -1.75
CA ALA A 141 -3.28 -2.92 -2.57
C ALA A 141 -1.90 -2.28 -2.76
N HIS A 142 -0.90 -3.14 -2.94
CA HIS A 142 0.50 -2.77 -3.10
C HIS A 142 1.05 -3.44 -4.35
N GLY A 143 1.93 -2.74 -5.06
CA GLY A 143 2.72 -3.32 -6.13
C GLY A 143 3.24 -2.28 -7.11
N TRP A 144 3.75 -2.78 -8.23
CA TRP A 144 4.37 -1.98 -9.27
C TRP A 144 3.36 -1.11 -10.03
N VAL A 145 3.71 0.16 -10.19
CA VAL A 145 2.96 1.17 -10.93
C VAL A 145 3.87 2.02 -11.79
N LEU A 146 3.29 2.58 -12.84
CA LEU A 146 3.90 3.63 -13.65
C LEU A 146 3.50 4.98 -13.07
N LEU A 147 4.46 5.89 -12.95
CA LEU A 147 4.18 7.29 -12.64
C LEU A 147 4.08 8.06 -13.96
N PHE A 148 2.89 8.56 -14.26
CA PHE A 148 2.58 9.35 -15.44
C PHE A 148 2.38 10.82 -15.02
N GLU A 149 2.90 11.76 -15.82
CA GLU A 149 2.78 13.21 -15.57
C GLU A 149 3.20 13.68 -14.16
N GLY A 150 4.04 12.90 -13.47
CA GLY A 150 4.65 13.27 -12.17
C GLY A 150 3.79 12.98 -10.94
N ASP A 151 2.47 12.84 -11.05
CA ASP A 151 1.59 12.57 -9.91
C ASP A 151 0.45 11.57 -10.14
N ASP A 152 0.23 11.12 -11.39
CA ASP A 152 -0.79 10.13 -11.71
C ASP A 152 -0.21 8.70 -11.73
N TYR A 153 -0.76 7.83 -10.90
CA TYR A 153 -0.31 6.44 -10.81
C TYR A 153 -1.18 5.54 -11.66
N ILE A 154 -0.57 4.93 -12.67
CA ILE A 154 -1.24 3.98 -13.55
C ILE A 154 -0.76 2.57 -13.21
N GLY A 155 -1.70 1.71 -12.80
CA GLY A 155 -1.38 0.31 -12.58
C GLY A 155 -2.48 -0.50 -11.91
N ARG A 156 -2.29 -1.82 -11.93
CA ARG A 156 -3.20 -2.80 -11.31
C ARG A 156 -3.42 -2.58 -9.81
N PRO A 157 -2.41 -2.20 -9.00
CA PRO A 157 -2.62 -1.98 -7.56
C PRO A 157 -3.64 -0.90 -7.25
N ALA A 158 -3.59 0.27 -7.90
CA ALA A 158 -4.54 1.35 -7.66
C ALA A 158 -5.99 0.91 -8.00
N ASN A 159 -6.19 0.26 -9.15
CA ASN A 159 -7.51 -0.28 -9.52
C ASN A 159 -7.99 -1.37 -8.54
N LEU A 160 -7.11 -2.29 -8.14
CA LEU A 160 -7.45 -3.32 -7.16
C LEU A 160 -7.86 -2.72 -5.81
N ALA A 161 -7.11 -1.73 -5.29
CA ALA A 161 -7.43 -1.04 -4.04
C ALA A 161 -8.80 -0.36 -4.11
N ALA A 162 -9.11 0.33 -5.21
CA ALA A 162 -10.43 0.93 -5.44
C ALA A 162 -11.55 -0.13 -5.41
N ARG A 163 -11.36 -1.27 -6.10
CA ARG A 163 -12.36 -2.35 -6.10
C ARG A 163 -12.52 -3.05 -4.76
N LEU A 164 -11.46 -3.14 -3.97
CA LEU A 164 -11.55 -3.64 -2.61
C LEU A 164 -12.34 -2.68 -1.73
N CYS A 165 -12.15 -1.36 -1.90
CA CYS A 165 -12.92 -0.34 -1.19
C CYS A 165 -14.41 -0.42 -1.56
N ASP A 166 -14.73 -0.51 -2.86
CA ASP A 166 -16.11 -0.67 -3.34
C ASP A 166 -16.82 -1.89 -2.71
N ALA A 167 -16.07 -2.98 -2.50
CA ALA A 167 -16.59 -4.23 -1.95
C ALA A 167 -16.61 -4.28 -0.40
N ALA A 168 -15.97 -3.33 0.26
CA ALA A 168 -15.90 -3.26 1.71
C ALA A 168 -17.23 -2.79 2.30
N ARG A 169 -17.62 -3.39 3.43
CA ARG A 169 -18.76 -2.97 4.25
C ARG A 169 -18.42 -1.70 5.06
N PRO A 170 -19.43 -0.99 5.58
CA PRO A 170 -19.21 0.05 6.60
C PRO A 170 -18.29 -0.43 7.72
N GLY A 171 -17.24 0.34 8.02
CA GLY A 171 -16.20 0.01 9.01
C GLY A 171 -15.18 -1.03 8.57
N GLU A 172 -15.24 -1.53 7.33
CA GLU A 172 -14.37 -2.61 6.87
C GLU A 172 -13.16 -2.08 6.10
N LEU A 173 -11.98 -2.64 6.40
CA LEU A 173 -10.74 -2.45 5.63
C LEU A 173 -10.35 -3.76 4.95
N LEU A 174 -10.31 -3.76 3.61
CA LEU A 174 -9.96 -4.93 2.81
C LEU A 174 -8.58 -4.82 2.19
N ALA A 175 -7.86 -5.93 2.16
CA ALA A 175 -6.53 -6.06 1.58
C ALA A 175 -6.34 -7.44 0.94
N VAL A 176 -5.26 -7.66 0.18
CA VAL A 176 -4.99 -8.97 -0.44
C VAL A 176 -3.60 -9.46 -0.07
N GLY A 177 -3.56 -10.54 0.71
CA GLY A 177 -2.38 -11.41 0.81
C GLY A 177 -1.17 -10.90 1.59
N TYR A 178 -1.34 -9.98 2.54
CA TYR A 178 -0.23 -9.54 3.39
C TYR A 178 0.03 -10.52 4.55
N PRO A 179 1.30 -10.86 4.83
CA PRO A 179 1.64 -11.61 6.03
C PRO A 179 1.44 -10.71 7.26
N ALA A 180 1.17 -11.33 8.42
CA ALA A 180 0.96 -10.60 9.67
C ALA A 180 2.16 -9.69 10.03
N SER A 181 3.38 -10.10 9.67
CA SER A 181 4.61 -9.31 9.88
C SER A 181 4.66 -7.98 9.12
N THR A 182 3.80 -7.80 8.11
CA THR A 182 3.69 -6.54 7.35
C THR A 182 2.68 -5.58 7.98
N LEU A 183 1.78 -6.09 8.83
CA LEU A 183 0.78 -5.28 9.49
C LEU A 183 1.40 -4.47 10.64
N PRO A 184 0.87 -3.28 10.94
CA PRO A 184 1.21 -2.60 12.19
C PRO A 184 0.97 -3.52 13.40
N PRO A 185 1.77 -3.42 14.48
CA PRO A 185 1.68 -4.34 15.62
C PRO A 185 0.33 -4.40 16.33
N TRP A 186 -0.50 -3.37 16.16
CA TRP A 186 -1.84 -3.22 16.73
C TRP A 186 -2.95 -3.65 15.77
N MET A 187 -2.58 -4.31 14.67
CA MET A 187 -3.51 -4.81 13.66
C MET A 187 -3.35 -6.30 13.43
N GLN A 188 -4.45 -6.94 13.04
CA GLN A 188 -4.50 -8.34 12.66
C GLN A 188 -5.41 -8.59 11.46
N VAL A 189 -5.31 -9.80 10.93
CA VAL A 189 -6.25 -10.33 9.93
C VAL A 189 -7.45 -10.91 10.66
N LEU A 190 -8.57 -10.20 10.63
CA LEU A 190 -9.83 -10.64 11.24
C LEU A 190 -10.56 -11.73 10.45
N GLY A 191 -10.17 -11.97 9.21
CA GLY A 191 -10.77 -12.99 8.36
C GLY A 191 -10.23 -12.96 6.95
N THR A 192 -10.43 -14.06 6.21
CA THR A 192 -10.00 -14.18 4.82
C THR A 192 -11.11 -14.80 3.97
N ARG A 193 -11.39 -14.20 2.81
CA ARG A 193 -12.42 -14.66 1.87
C ARG A 193 -11.99 -14.54 0.41
N SER A 194 -12.78 -15.11 -0.49
CA SER A 194 -12.67 -14.85 -1.93
C SER A 194 -13.76 -13.88 -2.35
N LEU A 195 -13.44 -12.91 -3.21
CA LEU A 195 -14.38 -11.96 -3.77
C LEU A 195 -14.28 -11.95 -5.30
N THR A 196 -15.39 -11.71 -5.98
CA THR A 196 -15.40 -11.40 -7.42
C THR A 196 -15.53 -9.90 -7.56
N LEU A 197 -14.49 -9.25 -8.05
CA LEU A 197 -14.41 -7.80 -8.17
C LEU A 197 -14.67 -7.39 -9.63
N ARG A 198 -15.53 -6.38 -9.82
CA ARG A 198 -15.86 -5.87 -11.16
C ARG A 198 -14.60 -5.41 -11.89
N GLY A 199 -14.39 -5.89 -13.12
CA GLY A 199 -13.25 -5.51 -13.97
C GLY A 199 -11.89 -6.08 -13.53
N VAL A 200 -11.83 -6.84 -12.43
CA VAL A 200 -10.61 -7.51 -11.95
C VAL A 200 -10.76 -9.03 -11.98
N GLY A 201 -11.97 -9.55 -11.73
CA GLY A 201 -12.26 -10.98 -11.67
C GLY A 201 -12.21 -11.54 -10.25
N ARG A 202 -12.06 -12.86 -10.13
CA ARG A 202 -12.06 -13.55 -8.83
C ARG A 202 -10.71 -13.37 -8.14
N ILE A 203 -10.72 -12.72 -6.99
CA ILE A 203 -9.58 -12.58 -6.09
C ILE A 203 -9.73 -13.52 -4.91
N ARG A 204 -8.69 -14.34 -4.67
CA ARG A 204 -8.59 -15.22 -3.51
C ARG A 204 -7.79 -14.51 -2.42
N ARG A 205 -7.95 -14.94 -1.17
CA ARG A 205 -7.20 -14.42 -0.01
C ARG A 205 -7.39 -12.92 0.23
N VAL A 206 -8.60 -12.41 0.00
CA VAL A 206 -8.98 -11.06 0.46
C VAL A 206 -9.09 -11.10 1.97
N GLN A 207 -8.24 -10.34 2.64
CA GLN A 207 -8.16 -10.22 4.08
C GLN A 207 -9.01 -9.05 4.55
N ARG A 208 -9.78 -9.28 5.62
CA ARG A 208 -10.36 -8.21 6.43
C ARG A 208 -9.34 -7.84 7.49
N LEU A 209 -8.84 -6.62 7.44
CA LEU A 209 -7.92 -6.10 8.45
C LEU A 209 -8.72 -5.37 9.52
N GLY A 210 -8.21 -5.38 10.75
CA GLY A 210 -8.77 -4.59 11.82
C GLY A 210 -7.85 -4.58 13.04
N LEU A 211 -8.32 -3.91 14.08
CA LEU A 211 -7.59 -3.75 15.32
C LEU A 211 -7.42 -5.10 16.01
N ASP A 212 -6.26 -5.25 16.66
CA ASP A 212 -6.10 -6.28 17.66
C ASP A 212 -7.00 -5.93 18.87
N PRO A 213 -7.91 -6.82 19.31
CA PRO A 213 -8.82 -6.55 20.43
C PRO A 213 -8.09 -6.27 21.74
N ASP A 214 -6.84 -6.71 21.87
CA ASP A 214 -6.05 -6.53 23.07
C ASP A 214 -5.31 -5.18 23.10
N VAL A 215 -5.47 -4.35 22.05
CA VAL A 215 -4.89 -3.02 21.97
C VAL A 215 -5.97 -1.96 22.14
N GLU A 216 -5.96 -1.28 23.29
CA GLU A 216 -6.66 0.00 23.43
C GLU A 216 -5.96 1.04 22.54
N LEU A 217 -6.69 1.53 21.54
CA LEU A 217 -6.25 2.66 20.72
C LEU A 217 -6.89 3.95 21.25
N PHE A 218 -6.00 4.86 21.65
CA PHE A 218 -6.24 6.27 22.01
C PHE A 218 -7.02 6.52 23.31
#